data_AF-A0A924VKG1-F1
#
_entry.id   AF-A0A924VKG1-F1
#
_cell.length_a   1.000
_cell.length_b   1.000
_cell.length_c   1.000
_cell.angle_alpha   90.00
_cell.angle_beta   90.00
_cell.angle_gamma   90.00
#
_symmetry.space_group_name_H-M   'P 1'
#
loop_
_entity.id
_entity.type
_entity.pdbx_description
1 polymer ?
#
loop_
_entity_poly.entity_id
_entity_poly.type
_entity_poly.pdbx_seq_one_letter_code
_entity_poly.pdbx_strand_id
1 'polypeptide(L)'
;MLETFALADPELHWDKFHAGITWAAVRWLLDHHDDSWRPHNLPESIERYRAGALDGCLPDTHNSTTGRYGGIAIPAAVVVLNLLAIAERN
;
A
#
# COMPACT_ATOMS: atom_id res chain seq x y z
N MET A 1 9.38 12.27 -9.98
CA MET A 1 9.47 10.83 -9.65
C MET A 1 8.57 9.99 -10.53
N LEU A 2 7.28 10.32 -10.68
CA LEU A 2 6.36 9.61 -11.60
C LEU A 2 6.74 9.67 -13.09
N GLU A 3 7.31 10.79 -13.55
CA GLU A 3 7.76 10.92 -14.95
C GLU A 3 8.81 9.87 -15.35
N THR A 4 9.67 9.48 -14.41
CA THR A 4 10.71 8.48 -14.65
C THR A 4 10.12 7.07 -14.79
N PHE A 5 9.06 6.74 -14.04
CA PHE A 5 8.38 5.44 -14.13
C PHE A 5 7.48 5.33 -15.37
N ALA A 6 6.80 6.42 -15.73
CA ALA A 6 6.02 6.49 -16.96
C ALA A 6 6.87 6.26 -18.23
N LEU A 7 8.15 6.64 -18.19
CA LEU A 7 9.10 6.32 -19.26
C LEU A 7 9.59 4.87 -19.25
N ALA A 8 9.60 4.23 -18.08
CA ALA A 8 10.06 2.84 -17.92
C ALA A 8 9.02 1.82 -18.37
N ASP A 9 7.73 2.11 -18.15
CA ASP A 9 6.61 1.33 -18.66
C ASP A 9 5.47 2.27 -19.09
N PRO A 10 5.45 2.68 -20.36
CA PRO A 10 4.44 3.61 -20.87
C PRO A 10 3.06 2.96 -21.08
N GLU A 11 2.97 1.64 -21.08
CA GLU A 11 1.69 0.92 -21.22
C GLU A 11 0.94 0.85 -19.88
N LEU A 12 1.66 0.95 -18.76
CA LEU A 12 1.07 1.00 -17.44
C LEU A 12 0.44 2.37 -17.14
N HIS A 13 -0.83 2.34 -16.76
CA HIS A 13 -1.52 3.51 -16.19
C HIS A 13 -1.04 3.79 -14.76
N TRP A 14 0.11 4.44 -14.63
CA TRP A 14 0.75 4.75 -13.34
C TRP A 14 -0.12 5.56 -12.38
N ASP A 15 -0.98 6.41 -12.91
CA ASP A 15 -1.99 7.17 -12.17
C ASP A 15 -3.00 6.25 -11.47
N LYS A 16 -3.57 5.30 -12.22
CA LYS A 16 -4.53 4.32 -11.69
C LYS A 16 -3.86 3.36 -10.71
N PHE A 17 -2.62 2.97 -11.00
CA PHE A 17 -1.82 2.12 -10.12
C PHE A 17 -1.58 2.81 -8.76
N HIS A 18 -1.11 4.06 -8.76
CA HIS A 18 -0.91 4.86 -7.54
C HIS A 18 -2.22 5.06 -6.77
N ALA A 19 -3.31 5.36 -7.46
CA ALA A 19 -4.63 5.49 -6.82
C ALA A 19 -5.07 4.17 -6.16
N GLY A 20 -4.88 3.04 -6.83
CA GLY A 20 -5.25 1.71 -6.31
C GLY A 20 -4.50 1.35 -5.03
N ILE A 21 -3.17 1.50 -5.02
CA ILE A 21 -2.34 1.24 -3.82
C ILE A 21 -2.76 2.16 -2.68
N THR A 22 -2.98 3.44 -2.97
CA THR A 22 -3.35 4.43 -1.95
C THR A 22 -4.71 4.12 -1.33
N TRP A 23 -5.70 3.73 -2.13
CA TRP A 23 -7.01 3.36 -1.61
C TRP A 23 -7.00 2.06 -0.83
N ALA A 24 -6.17 1.08 -1.21
CA ALA A 24 -5.97 -0.12 -0.41
C ALA A 24 -5.43 0.23 0.98
N ALA A 25 -4.44 1.12 1.05
CA ALA A 25 -3.87 1.58 2.31
C ALA A 25 -4.85 2.42 3.16
N VAL A 26 -5.66 3.29 2.53
CA VAL A 26 -6.70 4.09 3.23
C VAL A 26 -7.82 3.22 3.78
N ARG A 27 -8.28 2.21 3.04
CA ARG A 27 -9.32 1.28 3.55
C ARG A 27 -8.84 0.57 4.82
N TRP A 28 -7.57 0.22 4.88
CA TRP A 28 -6.96 -0.35 6.07
C TRP A 28 -6.92 0.64 7.26
N LEU A 29 -6.62 1.92 7.02
CA LEU A 29 -6.69 2.95 8.07
C LEU A 29 -8.09 3.10 8.69
N LEU A 30 -9.14 2.93 7.88
CA LEU A 30 -10.51 3.06 8.33
C LEU A 30 -11.00 1.84 9.13
N ASP A 31 -10.48 0.65 8.84
CA ASP A 31 -10.88 -0.60 9.50
C ASP A 31 -9.68 -1.54 9.74
N HIS A 32 -8.85 -1.16 10.72
CA HIS A 32 -7.63 -1.88 11.09
C HIS A 32 -7.87 -3.07 12.03
N HIS A 33 -9.13 -3.33 12.43
CA HIS A 33 -9.50 -4.44 13.30
C HIS A 33 -9.76 -5.74 12.53
N ASP A 34 -9.76 -5.69 11.19
CA ASP A 34 -9.88 -6.87 10.34
C ASP A 34 -8.58 -7.69 10.34
N ASP A 35 -8.57 -8.84 11.02
CA ASP A 35 -7.43 -9.77 11.08
C ASP A 35 -7.15 -10.50 9.73
N SER A 36 -7.78 -10.07 8.64
CA SER A 36 -7.46 -10.52 7.28
C SER A 36 -6.07 -10.06 6.80
N TRP A 37 -5.41 -9.15 7.53
CA TRP A 37 -4.04 -8.71 7.27
C TRP A 37 -3.00 -9.42 8.11
N ARG A 38 -1.97 -9.89 7.42
CA ARG A 38 -0.62 -10.15 7.95
C ARG A 38 0.35 -9.83 6.81
N PRO A 39 1.61 -9.47 7.08
CA PRO A 39 2.59 -9.38 6.00
C PRO A 39 3.01 -10.80 5.60
N HIS A 40 2.13 -11.50 4.89
CA HIS A 40 2.31 -12.92 4.53
C HIS A 40 3.23 -13.12 3.33
N ASN A 41 3.48 -12.07 2.55
CA ASN A 41 4.16 -12.15 1.26
C ASN A 41 5.68 -12.07 1.39
N LEU A 42 6.19 -11.60 2.54
CA LEU A 42 7.60 -11.56 2.89
C LEU A 42 7.79 -12.27 4.23
N PRO A 43 8.11 -13.58 4.23
CA PRO A 43 8.26 -14.36 5.45
C PRO A 43 9.18 -13.73 6.50
N GLU A 44 10.22 -13.02 6.07
CA GLU A 44 11.18 -12.29 6.92
C GLU A 44 10.56 -11.12 7.70
N SER A 45 9.43 -10.58 7.23
CA SER A 45 8.75 -9.46 7.88
C SER A 45 7.81 -9.89 9.02
N ILE A 46 7.52 -11.18 9.14
CA ILE A 46 6.63 -11.74 10.16
C ILE A 46 7.18 -11.51 11.57
N GLU A 47 8.48 -11.66 11.79
CA GLU A 47 9.07 -11.44 13.12
C GLU A 47 9.02 -9.97 13.53
N ARG A 48 9.24 -9.06 12.58
CA ARG A 48 9.10 -7.61 12.82
C ARG A 48 7.65 -7.23 13.13
N TYR A 49 6.70 -7.83 12.41
CA TYR A 49 5.28 -7.68 12.67
C TYR A 49 4.89 -8.14 14.08
N ARG A 50 5.29 -9.37 14.45
CA ARG A 50 5.04 -9.92 15.79
C ARG A 50 5.65 -9.09 16.92
N ALA A 51 6.78 -8.43 16.64
CA ALA A 51 7.44 -7.54 17.58
C ALA A 51 6.85 -6.11 17.64
N GLY A 52 5.78 -5.81 16.89
CA GLY A 52 5.16 -4.48 16.83
C GLY A 52 5.97 -3.46 16.02
N ALA A 53 7.05 -3.86 15.36
CA ALA A 53 7.94 -2.94 14.63
C ALA A 53 7.32 -2.41 13.32
N LEU A 54 6.14 -2.91 12.94
CA LEU A 54 5.36 -2.48 11.78
C LEU A 54 4.02 -1.85 12.20
N ASP A 55 3.85 -1.53 13.49
CA ASP A 55 2.64 -0.89 13.99
C ASP A 55 2.45 0.47 13.30
N GLY A 56 1.24 0.69 12.77
CA GLY A 56 0.91 1.88 11.98
C GLY A 56 1.41 1.86 10.53
N CYS A 57 2.03 0.78 10.08
CA CYS A 57 2.25 0.55 8.64
C CYS A 57 0.98 0.01 7.96
N LEU A 58 0.92 0.23 6.64
CA LEU A 58 -0.25 -0.04 5.79
C LEU A 58 0.10 -1.08 4.72
N PRO A 59 -0.84 -1.93 4.29
CA PRO A 59 -0.62 -2.84 3.17
C PRO A 59 -0.45 -2.07 1.85
N ASP A 60 0.49 -2.50 1.02
CA ASP A 60 0.67 -1.97 -0.34
C ASP A 60 -0.25 -2.64 -1.37
N THR A 61 -0.85 -3.77 -1.03
CA THR A 61 -1.57 -4.61 -1.98
C THR A 61 -2.84 -5.23 -1.37
N HIS A 62 -3.83 -5.43 -2.24
CA HIS A 62 -5.06 -6.17 -1.95
C HIS A 62 -5.21 -7.31 -2.96
N ASN A 63 -5.35 -8.53 -2.45
CA ASN A 63 -5.61 -9.71 -3.26
C ASN A 63 -7.13 -9.84 -3.49
N SER A 64 -7.58 -9.45 -4.68
CA SER A 64 -9.00 -9.46 -5.06
C SER A 64 -9.65 -10.85 -5.08
N THR A 65 -8.87 -11.93 -5.21
CA THR A 65 -9.38 -13.30 -5.23
C THR A 65 -9.67 -13.83 -3.82
N THR A 66 -8.89 -13.38 -2.83
CA THR A 66 -9.01 -13.85 -1.44
C THR A 66 -9.60 -12.79 -0.50
N GLY A 67 -9.75 -11.55 -0.96
CA GLY A 67 -10.18 -10.40 -0.16
C GLY A 67 -9.15 -9.92 0.86
N ARG A 68 -7.93 -10.49 0.85
CA ARG A 68 -6.89 -10.22 1.85
C ARG A 68 -6.03 -9.04 1.46
N TYR A 69 -5.66 -8.24 2.43
CA TYR A 69 -4.62 -7.23 2.28
C TYR A 69 -3.24 -7.80 2.64
N GLY A 70 -2.19 -7.29 2.01
CA GLY A 70 -0.82 -7.76 2.24
C GLY A 70 0.25 -6.90 1.59
N GLY A 71 1.43 -7.50 1.49
CA GLY A 71 2.64 -7.03 0.79
C GLY A 71 3.61 -6.28 1.67
N ILE A 72 4.23 -5.24 1.14
CA ILE A 72 5.21 -4.47 1.91
C ILE A 72 4.46 -3.57 2.89
N ALA A 73 4.97 -3.52 4.13
CA ALA A 73 4.52 -2.57 5.13
C ALA A 73 4.91 -1.13 4.69
N ILE A 74 3.94 -0.35 4.23
CA ILE A 74 4.12 1.05 3.83
C ILE A 74 3.98 1.95 5.07
N PRO A 75 4.96 2.81 5.38
CA PRO A 75 4.80 3.84 6.41
C PRO A 75 3.68 4.83 6.06
N ALA A 76 2.87 5.23 7.05
CA ALA A 76 1.76 6.18 6.84
C ALA A 76 2.19 7.48 6.13
N ALA A 77 3.41 7.97 6.38
CA ALA A 77 3.96 9.14 5.71
C ALA A 77 4.00 8.99 4.18
N VAL A 78 4.30 7.80 3.66
CA VAL A 78 4.32 7.53 2.22
C VAL A 78 2.91 7.61 1.62
N VAL A 79 1.89 7.16 2.37
CA VAL A 79 0.49 7.24 1.93
C VAL A 79 0.02 8.70 1.90
N VAL A 80 0.42 9.52 2.87
CA VAL A 80 0.13 10.97 2.86
C VAL A 80 0.73 11.63 1.62
N LEU A 81 1.97 11.31 1.26
CA LEU A 81 2.60 11.83 0.03
C LEU A 81 1.82 11.43 -1.23
N ASN A 82 1.34 10.18 -1.30
CA ASN A 82 0.52 9.73 -2.42
C ASN A 82 -0.81 10.48 -2.50
N LEU A 83 -1.48 10.69 -1.36
CA LEU A 83 -2.75 11.44 -1.31
C LEU A 83 -2.58 12.89 -1.78
N LEU A 84 -1.52 13.56 -1.34
CA LEU A 84 -1.20 14.93 -1.78
C LEU A 84 -0.93 14.96 -3.29
N ALA A 85 -0.14 14.03 -3.81
CA ALA A 85 0.15 13.95 -5.24
C ALA A 85 -1.10 13.66 -6.10
N ILE A 86 -2.07 12.89 -5.58
CA ILE A 86 -3.36 12.66 -6.23
C ILE A 86 -4.21 13.94 -6.19
N ALA A 87 -4.24 14.64 -5.06
CA ALA A 87 -5.02 15.86 -4.88
C ALA A 87 -4.53 17.01 -5.77
N GLU A 88 -3.23 17.17 -5.96
CA GLU A 88 -2.63 18.19 -6.85
C GLU A 88 -2.94 17.99 -8.34
N ARG A 89 -3.42 16.80 -8.72
CA ARG A 89 -3.70 16.41 -10.12
C ARG A 89 -5.18 16.48 -10.51
N ASN A 90 -6.08 16.66 -9.54
CA ASN A 90 -7.52 16.81 -9.74
C ASN A 90 -7.94 18.27 -9.55
#